data_AF-A0A3N5ITT7-F1
#
_entry.id   AF-A0A3N5ITT7-F1
#
_cell.length_a   1.000
_cell.length_b   1.000
_cell.length_c   1.000
_cell.angle_alpha   90.00
_cell.angle_beta   90.00
_cell.angle_gamma   90.00
#
_symmetry.space_group_name_H-M   'P 1'
#
loop_
_entity.id
_entity.type
_entity.pdbx_description
1 polymer ?
#
loop_
_entity_poly.entity_id
_entity_poly.type
_entity_poly.pdbx_seq_one_letter_code
_entity_poly.pdbx_strand_id
1 'polypeptide(L)'
;PYWFELDWWFPQLAMLFLLASVLVGLVAKMNEKEIVRLIAAGASDMMSPALVMLLAGGVSAIMTNTQTLGTILNAMEQLITGASAGAFAVAAMVVNIPLAFLIPSSSGHAALAMPLLSPLADFAGVSRAITITAWMLGHGLTLLASPTNVVVVGGLAIAKVGYDQYVRFLWPLLVAFFVVAGAVVALAVTLA
;
A
#
# COMPACT_ATOMS: atom_id res chain seq x y z
N PRO A 1 -13.44 -19.49 3.10
CA PRO A 1 -12.22 -19.85 3.85
C PRO A 1 -11.53 -21.06 3.24
N TYR A 2 -10.28 -20.90 2.83
CA TYR A 2 -9.48 -22.01 2.31
C TYR A 2 -9.01 -22.91 3.47
N TRP A 3 -8.81 -24.21 3.21
CA TRP A 3 -8.39 -25.17 4.25
C TRP A 3 -7.01 -24.89 4.86
N PHE A 4 -6.21 -24.03 4.22
CA PHE A 4 -4.90 -23.58 4.68
C PHE A 4 -4.91 -22.15 5.26
N GLU A 5 -6.08 -21.52 5.35
CA GLU A 5 -6.23 -20.17 5.90
C GLU A 5 -6.11 -20.24 7.43
N LEU A 6 -5.08 -19.59 7.98
CA LEU A 6 -4.72 -19.70 9.39
C LEU A 6 -5.36 -18.61 10.27
N ASP A 7 -6.18 -17.71 9.68
CA ASP A 7 -6.79 -16.54 10.34
C ASP A 7 -5.80 -15.71 11.18
N TRP A 8 -4.56 -15.60 10.69
CA TRP A 8 -3.49 -14.88 11.37
C TRP A 8 -3.68 -13.38 11.27
N TRP A 9 -3.45 -12.73 12.40
CA TRP A 9 -3.42 -11.28 12.50
C TRP A 9 -2.03 -10.80 12.94
N PHE A 10 -1.97 -9.55 13.42
CA PHE A 10 -0.72 -8.89 13.81
C PHE A 10 0.17 -9.69 14.78
N PRO A 11 -0.33 -10.28 15.88
CA PRO A 11 0.52 -10.99 16.82
C PRO A 11 1.22 -12.22 16.21
N GLN A 12 0.49 -13.00 15.42
CA GLN A 12 1.01 -14.20 14.78
C GLN A 12 2.02 -13.85 13.68
N LEU A 13 1.73 -12.82 12.88
CA LEU A 13 2.66 -12.32 11.86
C LEU A 13 3.94 -11.77 12.51
N ALA A 14 3.83 -11.00 13.60
CA ALA A 14 5.00 -10.50 14.34
C ALA A 14 5.86 -11.63 14.89
N MET A 15 5.24 -12.67 15.47
CA MET A 15 5.94 -13.87 15.92
C MET A 15 6.67 -14.56 14.77
N LEU A 16 6.02 -14.72 13.61
CA LEU A 16 6.63 -15.32 12.42
C LEU A 16 7.89 -14.55 11.99
N PHE A 17 7.82 -13.22 11.90
CA PHE A 17 8.98 -12.40 11.54
C PHE A 17 10.11 -12.47 12.57
N LEU A 18 9.77 -12.57 13.86
CA LEU A 18 10.76 -12.74 14.92
C LEU A 18 11.42 -14.12 14.89
N LEU A 19 10.66 -15.19 14.65
CA LEU A 19 11.22 -16.53 14.46
C LEU A 19 12.07 -16.60 13.19
N ALA A 20 11.61 -15.99 12.10
CA ALA A 20 12.35 -15.92 10.85
C ALA A 20 13.69 -15.18 11.01
N SER A 21 13.73 -14.08 11.77
CA SER A 21 14.99 -13.35 12.00
C SER A 21 16.01 -14.19 12.79
N VAL A 22 15.55 -14.97 13.78
CA VAL A 22 16.40 -15.94 14.50
C VAL A 22 16.90 -17.02 13.54
N LEU A 23 16.03 -17.62 12.72
CA LEU A 23 16.41 -18.64 11.75
C LEU A 23 17.44 -18.13 10.74
N VAL A 24 17.25 -16.91 10.22
CA VAL A 24 18.21 -16.26 9.32
C VAL A 24 19.57 -16.08 10.00
N GLY A 25 19.58 -15.63 11.26
CA GLY A 25 20.81 -15.51 12.06
C GLY A 25 21.53 -16.85 12.26
N LEU A 26 20.79 -17.93 12.51
CA LEU A 26 21.34 -19.28 12.65
C LEU A 26 21.94 -19.79 11.33
N VAL A 27 21.24 -19.61 10.20
CA VAL A 27 21.73 -20.00 8.86
C VAL A 27 22.97 -19.19 8.48
N ALA A 28 23.01 -17.91 8.85
CA ALA A 28 24.17 -17.03 8.68
C ALA A 28 25.34 -17.35 9.63
N LYS A 29 25.19 -18.35 10.52
CA LYS A 29 26.18 -18.75 11.54
C LYS A 29 26.58 -17.62 12.48
N MET A 30 25.64 -16.73 12.80
CA MET A 30 25.85 -15.63 13.74
C MET A 30 25.79 -16.12 15.19
N ASN A 31 26.52 -15.45 16.07
CA ASN A 31 26.46 -15.72 17.50
C ASN A 31 25.18 -15.13 18.11
N GLU A 32 24.67 -15.70 19.20
CA GLU A 32 23.41 -15.27 19.85
C GLU A 32 23.36 -13.76 20.14
N LYS A 33 24.43 -13.21 20.72
CA LYS A 33 24.53 -11.77 21.03
C LYS A 33 24.38 -10.89 19.79
N GLU A 34 24.90 -11.36 18.65
CA GLU A 34 24.81 -10.64 17.39
C GLU A 34 23.40 -10.67 16.82
N ILE A 35 22.74 -11.83 16.88
CA ILE A 35 21.33 -11.97 16.47
C ILE A 35 20.44 -11.02 17.27
N VAL A 36 20.55 -11.04 18.61
CA VAL A 36 19.76 -10.15 19.49
C VAL A 36 20.05 -8.68 19.19
N ARG A 37 21.33 -8.32 19.00
CA ARG A 37 21.72 -6.95 18.65
C ARG A 37 21.09 -6.49 17.33
N LEU A 38 21.10 -7.33 16.30
CA LEU A 38 20.55 -7.00 14.98
C LEU A 38 19.02 -6.93 15.00
N ILE A 39 18.35 -7.79 15.76
CA ILE A 39 16.91 -7.69 15.97
C ILE A 39 16.56 -6.36 16.66
N ALA A 40 17.29 -6.00 17.72
CA ALA A 40 17.08 -4.74 18.43
C ALA A 40 17.37 -3.52 17.55
N ALA A 41 18.42 -3.57 16.73
CA ALA A 41 18.75 -2.52 15.77
C ALA A 41 17.63 -2.35 14.72
N GLY A 42 17.15 -3.44 14.12
CA GLY A 42 16.04 -3.39 13.18
C GLY A 42 14.74 -2.85 13.80
N ALA A 43 14.45 -3.22 15.05
CA ALA A 43 13.32 -2.65 15.78
C ALA A 43 13.49 -1.13 16.01
N SER A 44 14.70 -0.68 16.35
CA SER A 44 15.02 0.74 16.51
C SER A 44 14.83 1.52 15.21
N ASP A 45 15.28 0.97 14.07
CA ASP A 45 15.13 1.61 12.76
C ASP A 45 13.65 1.79 12.37
N MET A 46 12.78 0.89 12.82
CA MET A 46 11.33 0.96 12.58
C MET A 46 10.57 1.90 13.54
N MET A 47 11.22 2.50 14.53
CA MET A 47 10.53 3.38 15.48
C MET A 47 9.98 4.66 14.84
N SER A 48 10.74 5.27 13.92
CA SER A 48 10.27 6.50 13.24
C SER A 48 9.02 6.24 12.39
N PRO A 49 8.99 5.22 11.50
CA PRO A 49 7.75 4.82 10.83
C PRO A 49 6.62 4.45 11.78
N ALA A 50 6.91 3.72 12.88
CA ALA A 50 5.89 3.30 13.83
C ALA A 50 5.17 4.49 14.50
N LEU A 51 5.88 5.57 14.83
CA LEU A 51 5.28 6.79 15.38
C LEU A 51 4.36 7.48 14.37
N VAL A 52 4.73 7.53 13.10
CA VAL A 52 3.88 8.08 12.03
C VAL A 52 2.60 7.25 11.88
N MET A 53 2.72 5.92 11.90
CA MET A 53 1.57 5.02 11.84
C MET A 53 0.65 5.18 13.05
N LEU A 54 1.21 5.36 14.25
CA LEU A 54 0.46 5.63 15.48
C LEU A 54 -0.38 6.91 15.36
N LEU A 55 0.22 8.00 14.87
CA LEU A 55 -0.47 9.27 14.65
C LEU A 55 -1.57 9.15 13.59
N ALA A 56 -1.30 8.46 12.47
CA ALA A 56 -2.29 8.22 11.42
C ALA A 56 -3.50 7.43 11.96
N GLY A 57 -3.24 6.39 12.78
CA GLY A 57 -4.29 5.65 13.48
C GLY A 57 -5.10 6.53 14.44
N GLY A 58 -4.43 7.45 15.14
CA GLY A 58 -5.08 8.44 16.00
C GLY A 58 -6.02 9.38 15.25
N VAL A 59 -5.59 9.90 14.10
CA VAL A 59 -6.44 10.73 13.22
C VAL A 59 -7.67 9.95 12.75
N SER A 60 -7.49 8.70 12.32
CA SER A 60 -8.59 7.83 11.93
C SER A 60 -9.58 7.61 13.08
N ALA A 61 -9.09 7.35 14.29
CA ALA A 61 -9.94 7.19 15.47
C ALA A 61 -10.75 8.45 15.78
N ILE A 62 -10.13 9.64 15.69
CA ILE A 62 -10.82 10.92 15.87
C ILE A 62 -11.90 11.09 14.79
N MET A 63 -11.59 10.90 13.51
CA MET A 63 -12.53 11.07 12.40
C MET A 63 -13.75 10.13 12.51
N THR A 64 -13.53 8.91 13.02
CA THR A 64 -14.62 7.97 13.31
C THR A 64 -15.47 8.47 14.47
N ASN A 65 -14.84 8.89 15.57
CA ASN A 65 -15.54 9.38 16.76
C ASN A 65 -16.33 10.67 16.51
N THR A 66 -15.83 11.56 15.63
CA THR A 66 -16.50 12.81 15.25
C THR A 66 -17.52 12.65 14.12
N GLN A 67 -17.75 11.43 13.63
CA GLN A 67 -18.61 11.13 12.46
C GLN A 67 -18.20 11.85 11.16
N THR A 68 -17.01 12.47 11.12
CA THR A 68 -16.47 13.12 9.92
C THR A 68 -16.24 12.11 8.80
N LEU A 69 -15.79 10.90 9.17
CA LEU A 69 -15.65 9.79 8.23
C LEU A 69 -16.99 9.46 7.54
N GLY A 70 -18.08 9.44 8.29
CA GLY A 70 -19.43 9.20 7.76
C GLY A 70 -19.87 10.27 6.75
N THR A 71 -19.58 11.55 7.01
CA THR A 71 -19.87 12.65 6.08
C THR A 71 -19.08 12.53 4.78
N ILE A 72 -17.78 12.19 4.86
CA ILE A 72 -16.93 11.98 3.67
C ILE A 72 -17.46 10.79 2.86
N LEU A 73 -17.81 9.69 3.54
CA LEU A 73 -18.36 8.50 2.88
C LEU A 73 -19.70 8.81 2.20
N ASN A 74 -20.60 9.54 2.83
CA ASN A 74 -21.87 9.93 2.23
C ASN A 74 -21.67 10.83 0.99
N ALA A 75 -20.73 11.77 1.04
CA ALA A 75 -20.39 12.61 -0.11
C ALA A 75 -19.77 11.79 -1.26
N MET A 76 -18.90 10.82 -0.95
CA MET A 76 -18.32 9.91 -1.93
C MET A 76 -19.38 8.97 -2.51
N GLU A 77 -20.29 8.45 -1.68
CA GLU A 77 -21.40 7.60 -2.09
C GLU A 77 -22.29 8.32 -3.11
N GLN A 78 -22.66 9.58 -2.86
CA GLN A 78 -23.43 10.40 -3.83
C GLN A 78 -22.68 10.65 -5.15
N LEU A 79 -21.34 10.68 -5.12
CA LEU A 79 -20.53 10.82 -6.33
C LEU A 79 -20.42 9.50 -7.12
N ILE A 80 -20.57 8.36 -6.42
CA ILE A 80 -20.40 7.01 -6.95
C ILE A 80 -21.73 6.32 -7.25
N THR A 81 -22.88 6.84 -6.76
CA THR A 81 -24.21 6.29 -7.04
C THR A 81 -24.46 6.17 -8.55
N GLY A 82 -24.52 4.93 -9.04
CA GLY A 82 -24.68 4.58 -10.45
C GLY A 82 -23.42 4.03 -11.15
N ALA A 83 -22.25 4.09 -10.51
CA ALA A 83 -21.03 3.46 -11.02
C ALA A 83 -21.03 1.95 -10.74
N SER A 84 -20.54 1.15 -11.70
CA SER A 84 -20.37 -0.28 -11.49
C SER A 84 -19.25 -0.58 -10.49
N ALA A 85 -19.33 -1.72 -9.81
CA ALA A 85 -18.30 -2.20 -8.89
C ALA A 85 -16.88 -2.18 -9.51
N GLY A 86 -16.77 -2.51 -10.80
CA GLY A 86 -15.50 -2.43 -11.54
C GLY A 86 -15.02 -0.99 -11.76
N ALA A 87 -15.93 -0.06 -12.06
CA ALA A 87 -15.61 1.37 -12.17
C ALA A 87 -15.13 1.95 -10.83
N PHE A 88 -15.73 1.52 -9.71
CA PHE A 88 -15.28 1.90 -8.37
C PHE A 88 -13.83 1.48 -8.10
N ALA A 89 -13.48 0.21 -8.36
CA ALA A 89 -12.13 -0.28 -8.09
C ALA A 89 -11.07 0.40 -8.98
N VAL A 90 -11.40 0.70 -10.24
CA VAL A 90 -10.52 1.48 -11.13
C VAL A 90 -10.42 2.94 -10.69
N ALA A 91 -11.52 3.56 -10.26
CA ALA A 91 -11.51 4.92 -9.73
C ALA A 91 -10.65 5.02 -8.46
N ALA A 92 -10.77 4.03 -7.56
CA ALA A 92 -9.90 3.93 -6.39
C ALA A 92 -8.43 3.84 -6.81
N MET A 93 -8.08 3.03 -7.82
CA MET A 93 -6.71 2.99 -8.34
C MET A 93 -6.24 4.36 -8.85
N VAL A 94 -7.07 5.06 -9.64
CA VAL A 94 -6.72 6.35 -10.26
C VAL A 94 -6.58 7.48 -9.25
N VAL A 95 -7.49 7.61 -8.28
CA VAL A 95 -7.46 8.66 -7.25
C VAL A 95 -6.20 8.53 -6.38
N ASN A 96 -5.67 7.32 -6.22
CA ASN A 96 -4.47 7.08 -5.44
C ASN A 96 -3.17 7.40 -6.19
N ILE A 97 -3.17 7.58 -7.51
CA ILE A 97 -1.98 7.96 -8.28
C ILE A 97 -1.42 9.33 -7.85
N PRO A 98 -2.19 10.44 -7.86
CA PRO A 98 -1.66 11.74 -7.42
C PRO A 98 -1.25 11.73 -5.95
N LEU A 99 -1.97 11.01 -5.09
CA LEU A 99 -1.61 10.85 -3.68
C LEU A 99 -0.29 10.08 -3.50
N ALA A 100 -0.07 9.04 -4.31
CA ALA A 100 1.16 8.25 -4.29
C ALA A 100 2.39 9.04 -4.76
N PHE A 101 2.18 10.01 -5.65
CA PHE A 101 3.25 10.92 -6.07
C PHE A 101 3.70 11.83 -4.91
N LEU A 102 2.73 12.34 -4.13
CA LEU A 102 2.98 13.20 -2.97
C LEU A 102 3.52 12.44 -1.75
N ILE A 103 3.06 11.21 -1.55
CA ILE A 103 3.44 10.35 -0.42
C ILE A 103 4.15 9.11 -1.00
N PRO A 104 5.47 9.19 -1.27
CA PRO A 104 6.26 8.11 -1.86
C PRO A 104 6.63 7.04 -0.82
N SER A 105 5.67 6.66 0.02
CA SER A 105 5.81 5.64 1.07
C SER A 105 4.54 4.80 1.08
N SER A 106 4.68 3.50 0.84
CA SER A 106 3.54 2.57 0.81
C SER A 106 2.88 2.43 2.17
N SER A 107 3.66 2.35 3.25
CA SER A 107 3.14 2.27 4.62
C SER A 107 2.43 3.55 5.05
N GLY A 108 3.05 4.71 4.82
CA GLY A 108 2.47 6.02 5.18
C GLY A 108 1.21 6.34 4.38
N HIS A 109 1.21 6.02 3.08
CA HIS A 109 0.03 6.19 2.24
C HIS A 109 -1.08 5.22 2.69
N ALA A 110 -0.79 3.94 2.90
CA ALA A 110 -1.80 2.97 3.37
C ALA A 110 -2.45 3.41 4.70
N ALA A 111 -1.66 3.94 5.64
CA ALA A 111 -2.15 4.43 6.93
C ALA A 111 -3.25 5.50 6.78
N LEU A 112 -3.12 6.36 5.77
CA LEU A 112 -4.04 7.46 5.50
C LEU A 112 -5.20 7.04 4.61
N ALA A 113 -4.94 6.22 3.58
CA ALA A 113 -5.95 5.85 2.58
C ALA A 113 -6.87 4.71 3.04
N MET A 114 -6.36 3.71 3.77
CA MET A 114 -7.15 2.52 4.13
C MET A 114 -8.35 2.81 5.04
N PRO A 115 -8.27 3.74 6.02
CA PRO A 115 -9.45 4.14 6.79
C PRO A 115 -10.61 4.68 5.94
N LEU A 116 -10.30 5.27 4.78
CA LEU A 116 -11.30 5.80 3.85
C LEU A 116 -11.75 4.74 2.84
N LEU A 117 -10.79 4.03 2.24
CA LEU A 117 -11.05 3.05 1.19
C LEU A 117 -11.78 1.80 1.70
N SER A 118 -11.48 1.36 2.93
CA SER A 118 -12.10 0.17 3.51
C SER A 118 -13.63 0.30 3.63
N PRO A 119 -14.19 1.31 4.32
CA PRO A 119 -15.64 1.46 4.42
C PRO A 119 -16.27 1.82 3.08
N LEU A 120 -15.57 2.59 2.23
CA LEU A 120 -16.07 2.92 0.90
C LEU A 120 -16.20 1.69 0.01
N ALA A 121 -15.29 0.72 0.13
CA ALA A 121 -15.39 -0.58 -0.54
C ALA A 121 -16.64 -1.35 -0.11
N ASP A 122 -16.93 -1.37 1.20
CA ASP A 122 -18.13 -2.04 1.72
C ASP A 122 -19.42 -1.41 1.17
N PHE A 123 -19.48 -0.07 1.09
CA PHE A 123 -20.61 0.65 0.47
C PHE A 123 -20.75 0.35 -1.03
N ALA A 124 -19.64 0.27 -1.76
CA ALA A 124 -19.62 -0.03 -3.18
C ALA A 124 -19.87 -1.53 -3.50
N GLY A 125 -20.01 -2.38 -2.47
CA GLY A 125 -20.17 -3.83 -2.63
C GLY A 125 -18.92 -4.52 -3.18
N VAL A 126 -17.74 -3.90 -3.03
CA VAL A 126 -16.46 -4.45 -3.50
C VAL A 126 -15.69 -5.02 -2.31
N SER A 127 -15.08 -6.19 -2.48
CA SER A 127 -14.29 -6.77 -1.39
C SER A 127 -13.10 -5.87 -1.04
N ARG A 128 -12.86 -5.68 0.27
CA ARG A 128 -11.73 -4.88 0.75
C ARG A 128 -10.39 -5.37 0.20
N ALA A 129 -10.23 -6.67 -0.03
CA ALA A 129 -9.02 -7.26 -0.63
C ALA A 129 -8.78 -6.75 -2.06
N ILE A 130 -9.83 -6.66 -2.88
CA ILE A 130 -9.72 -6.09 -4.23
C ILE A 130 -9.42 -4.59 -4.16
N THR A 131 -10.02 -3.85 -3.23
CA THR A 131 -9.73 -2.43 -3.04
C THR A 131 -8.29 -2.19 -2.61
N ILE A 132 -7.75 -2.99 -1.68
CA ILE A 132 -6.34 -2.94 -1.28
C ILE A 132 -5.43 -3.26 -2.48
N THR A 133 -5.80 -4.25 -3.30
CA THR A 133 -5.04 -4.62 -4.51
C THR A 133 -5.04 -3.49 -5.53
N ALA A 134 -6.19 -2.87 -5.77
CA ALA A 134 -6.32 -1.73 -6.68
C ALA A 134 -5.50 -0.52 -6.20
N TRP A 135 -5.55 -0.22 -4.89
CA TRP A 135 -4.70 0.79 -4.27
C TRP A 135 -3.20 0.47 -4.47
N MET A 136 -2.79 -0.78 -4.21
CA MET A 136 -1.40 -1.21 -4.29
C MET A 136 -0.85 -1.13 -5.71
N LEU A 137 -1.66 -1.51 -6.71
CA LEU A 137 -1.31 -1.38 -8.12
C LEU A 137 -1.16 0.09 -8.53
N GLY A 138 -2.11 0.95 -8.16
CA GLY A 138 -2.02 2.39 -8.45
C GLY A 138 -0.80 3.06 -7.80
N HIS A 139 -0.55 2.73 -6.53
CA HIS A 139 0.61 3.22 -5.79
C HIS A 139 1.93 2.75 -6.43
N GLY A 140 2.06 1.46 -6.70
CA GLY A 140 3.26 0.88 -7.30
C GLY A 140 3.59 1.46 -8.68
N LEU A 141 2.58 1.62 -9.55
CA LEU A 141 2.76 2.24 -10.86
C LEU A 141 3.26 3.68 -10.75
N THR A 142 2.75 4.42 -9.77
CA THR A 142 3.19 5.81 -9.54
C THR A 142 4.64 5.86 -9.08
N LEU A 143 5.03 4.96 -8.18
CA LEU A 143 6.40 4.91 -7.67
C LEU A 143 7.46 4.57 -8.73
N LEU A 144 7.08 3.90 -9.83
CA LEU A 144 7.99 3.64 -10.94
C LEU A 144 8.39 4.92 -11.67
N ALA A 145 7.45 5.87 -11.81
CA ALA A 145 7.72 7.12 -12.50
C ALA A 145 8.11 8.26 -11.55
N SER A 146 7.71 8.23 -10.28
CA SER A 146 7.78 9.41 -9.42
C SER A 146 9.22 9.90 -9.18
N PRO A 147 9.52 11.21 -9.35
CA PRO A 147 10.82 11.79 -9.03
C PRO A 147 11.03 11.90 -7.53
N THR A 148 9.99 11.73 -6.71
CA THR A 148 10.10 11.68 -5.25
C THR A 148 10.54 10.30 -4.74
N ASN A 149 10.61 9.29 -5.61
CA ASN A 149 11.14 7.97 -5.27
C ASN A 149 12.68 7.99 -5.28
N VAL A 150 13.28 7.90 -4.08
CA VAL A 150 14.73 7.91 -3.88
C VAL A 150 15.44 6.78 -4.63
N VAL A 151 14.79 5.61 -4.77
CA VAL A 151 15.38 4.47 -5.47
C VAL A 151 15.50 4.74 -6.97
N VAL A 152 14.48 5.36 -7.57
CA VAL A 152 14.48 5.72 -9.00
C VAL A 152 15.53 6.80 -9.26
N VAL A 153 15.51 7.89 -8.50
CA VAL A 153 16.47 8.99 -8.68
C VAL A 153 17.91 8.55 -8.40
N GLY A 154 18.11 7.76 -7.33
CA GLY A 154 19.43 7.20 -6.99
C GLY A 154 19.95 6.25 -8.07
N GLY A 155 19.10 5.36 -8.58
CA GLY A 155 19.45 4.44 -9.67
C GLY A 155 19.82 5.16 -10.96
N LEU A 156 19.05 6.19 -11.33
CA LEU A 156 19.33 7.02 -12.51
C LEU A 156 20.65 7.79 -12.39
N ALA A 157 20.96 8.31 -11.19
CA ALA A 157 22.21 8.99 -10.92
C ALA A 157 23.43 8.06 -11.12
N ILE A 158 23.34 6.82 -10.63
CA ILE A 158 24.38 5.79 -10.83
C ILE A 158 24.51 5.41 -12.31
N ALA A 159 23.37 5.26 -13.00
CA ALA A 159 23.33 4.91 -14.43
C ALA A 159 23.71 6.08 -15.35
N LYS A 160 23.85 7.30 -14.82
CA LYS A 160 24.09 8.54 -15.59
C LYS A 160 23.05 8.81 -16.67
N VAL A 161 21.79 8.45 -16.39
CA VAL A 161 20.65 8.66 -17.30
C VAL A 161 19.81 9.84 -16.81
N GLY A 162 19.44 10.74 -17.73
CA GLY A 162 18.52 11.84 -17.43
C GLY A 162 17.12 11.32 -17.09
N TYR A 163 16.47 11.94 -16.11
CA TYR A 163 15.11 11.56 -15.71
C TYR A 163 14.10 11.74 -16.86
N ASP A 164 14.30 12.73 -17.72
CA ASP A 164 13.53 12.95 -18.95
C ASP A 164 13.61 11.75 -19.91
N GLN A 165 14.81 11.22 -20.11
CA GLN A 165 15.05 10.05 -20.98
C GLN A 165 14.42 8.80 -20.37
N TYR A 166 14.54 8.63 -19.06
CA TYR A 166 13.94 7.54 -18.33
C TYR A 166 12.41 7.53 -18.43
N VAL A 167 11.76 8.66 -18.14
CA VAL A 167 10.29 8.75 -18.21
C VAL A 167 9.80 8.52 -19.63
N ARG A 168 10.50 9.05 -20.65
CA ARG A 168 10.14 8.82 -22.06
C ARG A 168 10.25 7.34 -22.46
N PHE A 169 11.27 6.65 -21.97
CA PHE A 169 11.43 5.20 -22.16
C PHE A 169 10.35 4.40 -21.41
N LEU A 170 10.06 4.80 -20.17
CA LEU A 170 9.15 4.11 -19.27
C LEU A 170 7.67 4.34 -19.63
N TRP A 171 7.32 5.48 -20.23
CA TRP A 171 5.95 5.88 -20.55
C TRP A 171 5.10 4.80 -21.27
N PRO A 172 5.55 4.19 -22.39
CA PRO A 172 4.77 3.14 -23.04
C PRO A 172 4.55 1.91 -22.13
N LEU A 173 5.53 1.58 -21.28
CA LEU A 173 5.43 0.48 -20.34
C LEU A 173 4.46 0.79 -19.19
N LEU A 174 4.49 2.03 -18.67
CA LEU A 174 3.55 2.49 -17.64
C LEU A 174 2.10 2.42 -18.12
N VAL A 175 1.84 2.88 -19.35
CA VAL A 175 0.50 2.80 -19.94
C VAL A 175 0.08 1.33 -20.09
N ALA A 176 0.97 0.47 -20.58
CA ALA A 176 0.68 -0.96 -20.71
C ALA A 176 0.36 -1.60 -19.34
N PHE A 177 1.17 -1.34 -18.31
CA PHE A 177 0.90 -1.85 -16.97
C PHE A 177 -0.35 -1.26 -16.34
N PHE A 178 -0.66 0.00 -16.59
CA PHE A 178 -1.89 0.62 -16.11
C PHE A 178 -3.13 -0.06 -16.72
N VAL A 179 -3.11 -0.34 -18.02
CA VAL A 179 -4.20 -1.06 -18.70
C VAL A 179 -4.34 -2.49 -18.17
N VAL A 180 -3.22 -3.22 -18.01
CA VAL A 180 -3.24 -4.58 -17.47
C VAL A 180 -3.75 -4.59 -16.02
N ALA A 181 -3.25 -3.69 -15.17
CA ALA A 181 -3.69 -3.55 -13.79
C ALA A 181 -5.19 -3.24 -13.70
N GLY A 182 -5.67 -2.29 -14.50
CA GLY A 182 -7.09 -1.94 -14.57
C GLY A 182 -7.96 -3.13 -15.03
N ALA A 183 -7.52 -3.86 -16.06
CA ALA A 183 -8.22 -5.03 -16.56
C ALA A 183 -8.28 -6.17 -15.51
N VAL A 184 -7.17 -6.43 -14.83
CA VAL A 184 -7.10 -7.45 -13.75
C VAL A 184 -8.00 -7.06 -12.59
N VAL A 185 -7.99 -5.80 -12.16
CA VAL A 185 -8.86 -5.31 -11.08
C VAL A 185 -10.33 -5.40 -11.49
N ALA A 186 -10.69 -4.95 -12.69
CA ALA A 186 -12.06 -5.02 -13.19
C ALA A 186 -12.56 -6.47 -13.28
N LEU A 187 -11.72 -7.39 -13.81
CA LEU A 187 -12.04 -8.81 -13.87
C LEU A 187 -12.19 -9.41 -12.47
N ALA A 188 -11.29 -9.07 -11.53
CA ALA A 188 -11.35 -9.56 -10.16
C ALA A 188 -12.67 -9.16 -9.47
N VAL A 189 -13.17 -7.95 -9.72
CA VAL A 189 -14.48 -7.52 -9.20
C VAL A 189 -15.63 -8.33 -9.79
N THR A 190 -15.57 -8.69 -11.08
CA THR A 190 -16.65 -9.48 -11.71
C THR A 190 -16.67 -10.96 -11.30
N LEU A 191 -15.55 -11.48 -10.80
CA LEU A 191 -15.40 -12.87 -10.39
C LEU A 191 -15.62 -13.09 -8.88
N ALA A 192 -15.72 -12.00 -8.11
CA ALA A 192 -15.92 -12.01 -6.66
C ALA A 192 -17.40 -11.93 -6.30
#